data_AF-A0AA38RP09-F1
#
_entry.id   AF-A0AA38RP09-F1
#
_cell.length_a   1.000
_cell.length_b   1.000
_cell.length_c   1.000
_cell.angle_alpha   90.00
_cell.angle_beta   90.00
_cell.angle_gamma   90.00
#
_symmetry.space_group_name_H-M   'P 1'
#
loop_
_entity.id
_entity.type
_entity.pdbx_description
1 polymer ?
#
loop_
_entity_poly.entity_id
_entity_poly.type
_entity_poly.pdbx_seq_one_letter_code
_entity_poly.pdbx_strand_id
1 'polypeptide(L)'
;MQGAAPGPVETGEGNSSRKRPAIDDDARYASSTTPTPNDSTLGQIPGGAVQPVETGEDNRLGKQRCTERSIRNAFPSTTPDGARTNHAAHNSGPSADGVHDAASLKGAKTVFKAEVMDSITRRPCVRDPWTTEWVADITLFLQKSEVRNRFGCQMDIGIAKEKVAYYAKKLCEVDIEIIDELRYIRYPNGSKIEPDPSIKLRAIRPDAILEIFGKEIFDGFSSAPIRRHEEEQARDRTDGASMTISNRDRECGKITLYIGDYHAFRLRDALYPPREMETLTVE
;
A
#
# COMPACT_ATOMS: atom_id res chain seq x y z
N MET A 1 58.43 -5.99 -51.41
CA MET A 1 58.10 -7.02 -50.40
C MET A 1 56.60 -6.88 -50.13
N GLN A 2 55.72 -7.62 -50.82
CA GLN A 2 55.16 -8.93 -50.37
C GLN A 2 54.78 -8.84 -48.88
N GLY A 3 53.53 -8.86 -48.42
CA GLY A 3 52.27 -9.37 -48.98
C GLY A 3 51.71 -10.37 -47.96
N ALA A 4 50.57 -10.08 -47.32
CA ALA A 4 49.77 -11.07 -46.59
C ALA A 4 48.34 -10.55 -46.39
N ALA A 5 47.38 -11.34 -46.89
CA ALA A 5 45.93 -11.11 -46.82
C ALA A 5 45.32 -11.71 -45.54
N PRO A 6 44.13 -11.24 -45.10
CA PRO A 6 43.38 -11.86 -44.01
C PRO A 6 42.54 -13.06 -44.50
N GLY A 7 42.56 -14.15 -43.72
CA GLY A 7 41.73 -15.34 -43.93
C GLY A 7 40.34 -15.22 -43.28
N PRO A 8 39.39 -16.09 -43.67
CA PRO A 8 37.98 -16.03 -43.25
C PRO A 8 37.76 -16.71 -41.89
N VAL A 9 36.80 -16.18 -41.12
CA VAL A 9 36.30 -16.80 -39.88
C VAL A 9 35.00 -17.54 -40.21
N GLU A 10 35.02 -18.85 -39.99
CA GLU A 10 33.89 -19.76 -40.17
C GLU A 10 32.77 -19.49 -39.15
N THR A 11 31.54 -19.42 -39.65
CA THR A 11 30.30 -19.46 -38.88
C THR A 11 29.91 -20.92 -38.64
N GLY A 12 30.01 -21.38 -37.38
CA GLY A 12 29.52 -22.68 -36.95
C GLY A 12 28.13 -22.58 -36.32
N GLU A 13 27.12 -23.06 -37.05
CA GLU A 13 25.79 -23.38 -36.54
C GLU A 13 25.85 -24.65 -35.67
N GLY A 14 25.23 -24.63 -34.49
CA GLY A 14 25.20 -25.76 -33.57
C GLY A 14 23.85 -25.91 -32.87
N ASN A 15 22.93 -26.60 -33.54
CA ASN A 15 21.66 -27.07 -32.99
C ASN A 15 21.87 -27.96 -31.76
N SER A 16 21.18 -27.67 -30.65
CA SER A 16 21.04 -28.62 -29.53
C SER A 16 19.59 -28.75 -29.08
N SER A 17 18.87 -29.63 -29.77
CA SER A 17 17.58 -30.16 -29.35
C SER A 17 17.79 -31.11 -28.17
N ARG A 18 17.49 -30.67 -26.94
CA ARG A 18 17.36 -31.56 -25.78
C ARG A 18 15.92 -32.08 -25.66
N LYS A 19 15.76 -33.34 -26.05
CA LYS A 19 14.63 -34.22 -25.68
C LYS A 19 14.45 -34.22 -24.16
N ARG A 20 13.23 -33.95 -23.67
CA ARG A 20 12.81 -34.31 -22.31
C ARG A 20 12.23 -35.73 -22.32
N PRO A 21 12.55 -36.59 -21.35
CA PRO A 21 11.88 -37.87 -21.19
C PRO A 21 10.49 -37.69 -20.61
N ALA A 22 9.57 -38.53 -21.07
CA ALA A 22 8.26 -38.76 -20.49
C ALA A 22 8.40 -39.35 -19.08
N ILE A 23 7.62 -38.83 -18.14
CA ILE A 23 7.36 -39.45 -16.85
C ILE A 23 5.89 -39.84 -16.88
N ASP A 24 5.65 -41.11 -17.15
CA ASP A 24 4.46 -41.82 -16.71
C ASP A 24 4.69 -42.20 -15.25
N ASP A 25 3.77 -41.87 -14.36
CA ASP A 25 3.55 -42.65 -13.15
C ASP A 25 2.08 -42.55 -12.73
N ASP A 26 1.38 -43.63 -13.08
CA ASP A 26 0.13 -44.10 -12.49
C ASP A 26 0.34 -44.36 -10.99
N ALA A 27 -0.43 -43.69 -10.13
CA ALA A 27 -0.75 -44.25 -8.82
C ALA A 27 -2.10 -43.74 -8.30
N ARG A 28 -3.08 -44.62 -8.47
CA ARG A 28 -4.41 -44.58 -7.86
C ARG A 28 -4.28 -44.57 -6.33
N TYR A 29 -4.96 -43.64 -5.66
CA TYR A 29 -5.50 -43.89 -4.33
C TYR A 29 -6.88 -43.24 -4.22
N ALA A 30 -7.89 -44.07 -4.41
CA ALA A 30 -9.24 -43.81 -3.96
C ALA A 30 -9.29 -44.07 -2.45
N SER A 31 -9.87 -43.14 -1.69
CA SER A 31 -10.54 -43.44 -0.42
C SER A 31 -11.53 -42.34 -0.11
N SER A 32 -12.78 -42.65 -0.40
CA SER A 32 -13.99 -41.94 0.00
C SER A 32 -14.22 -42.09 1.50
N THR A 33 -14.46 -40.98 2.18
CA THR A 33 -15.20 -40.99 3.45
C THR A 33 -16.20 -39.85 3.44
N THR A 34 -17.44 -40.21 3.11
CA THR A 34 -18.64 -39.40 3.34
C THR A 34 -19.03 -39.46 4.82
N PRO A 35 -19.28 -38.33 5.50
CA PRO A 35 -20.05 -38.33 6.73
C PRO A 35 -21.55 -38.15 6.42
N THR A 36 -22.34 -39.11 6.87
CA THR A 36 -23.80 -38.99 7.01
C THR A 36 -24.15 -38.04 8.16
N PRO A 37 -25.07 -37.08 8.00
CA PRO A 37 -25.75 -36.45 9.11
C PRO A 37 -27.06 -37.18 9.42
N ASN A 38 -27.22 -37.51 10.70
CA ASN A 38 -28.41 -38.12 11.28
C ASN A 38 -29.61 -37.17 11.23
N ASP A 39 -30.75 -37.78 10.92
CA ASP A 39 -32.10 -37.27 11.05
C ASP A 39 -32.55 -37.35 12.51
N SER A 40 -33.10 -36.25 13.07
CA SER A 40 -33.80 -36.21 14.36
C SER A 40 -34.63 -34.93 14.49
N THR A 41 -35.84 -35.00 13.95
CA THR A 41 -37.12 -34.72 14.64
C THR A 41 -37.29 -33.41 15.45
N LEU A 42 -38.09 -32.52 14.85
CA LEU A 42 -39.28 -31.83 15.40
C LEU A 42 -39.33 -31.50 16.90
N GLY A 43 -39.26 -30.20 17.20
CA GLY A 43 -39.84 -29.57 18.39
C GLY A 43 -40.39 -28.18 18.05
N GLN A 44 -41.70 -28.10 17.78
CA GLN A 44 -42.46 -26.86 17.70
C GLN A 44 -42.68 -26.31 19.11
N ILE A 45 -42.37 -25.03 19.35
CA ILE A 45 -42.84 -24.25 20.52
C ILE A 45 -43.43 -22.92 20.01
N PRO A 46 -44.57 -22.47 20.55
CA PRO A 46 -45.40 -21.44 19.94
C PRO A 46 -44.97 -20.01 20.25
N GLY A 47 -45.45 -19.10 19.40
CA GLY A 47 -45.12 -17.68 19.40
C GLY A 47 -45.54 -16.93 20.66
N GLY A 48 -44.67 -16.01 21.07
CA GLY A 48 -44.96 -14.90 21.97
C GLY A 48 -44.73 -13.59 21.23
N ALA A 49 -45.79 -12.79 21.14
CA ALA A 49 -45.76 -11.45 20.57
C ALA A 49 -44.88 -10.51 21.42
N VAL A 50 -43.92 -9.85 20.79
CA VAL A 50 -43.14 -8.76 21.39
C VAL A 50 -43.60 -7.46 20.75
N GLN A 51 -44.09 -6.54 21.59
CA GLN A 51 -44.48 -5.19 21.21
C GLN A 51 -43.26 -4.32 20.86
N PRO A 52 -43.40 -3.31 19.99
CA PRO A 52 -42.33 -2.39 19.68
C PRO A 52 -42.18 -1.35 20.79
N VAL A 53 -40.99 -1.26 21.38
CA VAL A 53 -40.58 -0.11 22.19
C VAL A 53 -39.91 0.88 21.25
N GLU A 54 -40.64 1.96 20.93
CA GLU A 54 -40.07 3.15 20.33
C GLU A 54 -39.15 3.82 21.34
N THR A 55 -37.85 3.84 21.05
CA THR A 55 -36.90 4.76 21.67
C THR A 55 -36.29 5.59 20.57
N GLY A 56 -36.76 6.84 20.48
CA GLY A 56 -36.15 7.86 19.66
C GLY A 56 -34.83 8.30 20.29
N GLU A 57 -33.76 8.18 19.53
CA GLU A 57 -32.51 8.88 19.82
C GLU A 57 -32.04 9.63 18.58
N ASP A 58 -32.05 10.96 18.72
CA ASP A 58 -31.51 11.96 17.82
C ASP A 58 -30.02 11.72 17.56
N ASN A 59 -29.69 11.06 16.46
CA ASN A 59 -28.30 10.93 16.02
C ASN A 59 -27.89 12.11 15.13
N ARG A 60 -27.47 13.19 15.78
CA ARG A 60 -26.76 14.30 15.12
C ARG A 60 -25.42 13.78 14.59
N LEU A 61 -25.32 13.58 13.27
CA LEU A 61 -24.06 13.34 12.56
C LEU A 61 -23.09 14.51 12.80
N GLY A 62 -22.24 14.37 13.81
CA GLY A 62 -21.01 15.14 13.94
C GLY A 62 -20.00 14.65 12.90
N LYS A 63 -19.80 15.44 11.84
CA LYS A 63 -18.65 15.32 10.93
C LYS A 63 -17.37 15.55 11.74
N GLN A 64 -16.80 14.49 12.31
CA GLN A 64 -15.56 14.57 13.05
C GLN A 64 -14.37 14.47 12.08
N ARG A 65 -13.55 15.51 12.12
CA ARG A 65 -12.41 15.75 11.23
C ARG A 65 -11.35 14.67 11.40
N CYS A 66 -10.89 14.10 10.28
CA CYS A 66 -9.55 13.51 10.20
C CYS A 66 -8.52 14.65 10.29
N THR A 67 -8.22 15.11 11.50
CA THR A 67 -7.02 15.91 11.77
C THR A 67 -6.07 15.07 12.59
N GLU A 68 -5.34 14.21 11.92
CA GLU A 68 -4.19 13.55 12.54
C GLU A 68 -2.98 14.45 12.36
N ARG A 69 -2.46 14.95 13.49
CA ARG A 69 -1.16 15.61 13.56
C ARG A 69 -0.13 14.63 12.99
N SER A 70 0.62 15.10 12.00
CA SER A 70 1.85 14.47 11.52
C SER A 70 2.78 14.18 12.69
N ILE A 71 2.72 12.95 13.21
CA ILE A 71 3.77 12.41 14.06
C ILE A 71 4.92 12.10 13.10
N ARG A 72 5.92 12.99 13.12
CA ARG A 72 7.24 12.72 12.56
C ARG A 72 7.80 11.51 13.30
N ASN A 73 7.70 10.33 12.71
CA ASN A 73 8.43 9.16 13.22
C ASN A 73 9.92 9.38 12.96
N ALA A 74 10.61 9.73 14.03
CA ALA A 74 12.06 9.75 14.13
C ALA A 74 12.61 8.32 14.01
N PHE A 75 13.71 8.19 13.28
CA PHE A 75 14.59 7.03 13.35
C PHE A 75 15.15 6.88 14.78
N PRO A 76 15.42 5.66 15.28
CA PRO A 76 16.06 5.50 16.59
C PRO A 76 17.52 5.97 16.49
N SER A 77 17.83 7.10 17.12
CA SER A 77 19.20 7.50 17.43
C SER A 77 19.29 7.80 18.91
N THR A 78 20.17 7.07 19.60
CA THR A 78 20.51 7.22 21.01
C THR A 78 21.38 8.47 21.21
N THR A 79 20.86 9.53 21.84
CA THR A 79 21.50 10.42 22.87
C THR A 79 20.63 11.68 23.17
N PRO A 80 20.81 12.34 24.34
CA PRO A 80 19.73 13.04 25.04
C PRO A 80 19.70 14.58 24.90
N ASP A 81 18.54 15.11 25.32
CA ASP A 81 18.20 16.45 25.80
C ASP A 81 18.01 17.65 24.83
N GLY A 82 16.73 18.07 24.77
CA GLY A 82 16.32 19.36 25.34
C GLY A 82 16.24 20.57 24.41
N ALA A 83 15.04 20.87 23.89
CA ALA A 83 14.35 22.18 24.01
C ALA A 83 13.17 22.27 23.03
N ARG A 84 11.97 22.46 23.59
CA ARG A 84 10.74 22.76 22.85
C ARG A 84 10.65 24.27 22.60
N THR A 85 10.34 24.67 21.37
CA THR A 85 9.69 25.95 21.08
C THR A 85 8.55 25.73 20.10
N ASN A 86 7.34 26.09 20.53
CA ASN A 86 6.14 26.12 19.71
C ASN A 86 6.14 27.39 18.86
N HIS A 87 6.05 27.26 17.53
CA HIS A 87 5.66 28.36 16.66
C HIS A 87 4.54 27.90 15.72
N ALA A 88 3.37 28.51 15.91
CA ALA A 88 2.34 28.59 14.91
C ALA A 88 2.83 29.51 13.79
N ALA A 89 2.74 29.07 12.53
CA ALA A 89 2.84 29.95 11.38
C ALA A 89 2.10 29.34 10.19
N HIS A 90 1.01 30.01 9.81
CA HIS A 90 0.51 30.04 8.44
C HIS A 90 1.66 30.45 7.51
N ASN A 91 1.85 29.71 6.41
CA ASN A 91 2.47 30.21 5.18
C ASN A 91 2.20 29.24 4.03
N SER A 92 1.39 29.69 3.07
CA SER A 92 1.31 29.16 1.72
C SER A 92 2.57 29.60 0.94
N GLY A 93 3.64 28.84 1.09
CA GLY A 93 4.89 28.94 0.33
C GLY A 93 5.16 27.65 -0.48
N PRO A 94 6.18 27.64 -1.37
CA PRO A 94 6.50 26.51 -2.23
C PRO A 94 6.65 25.24 -1.39
N SER A 95 6.03 24.15 -1.86
CA SER A 95 5.94 22.87 -1.17
C SER A 95 7.28 22.52 -0.52
N ALA A 96 7.26 22.19 0.77
CA ALA A 96 8.45 21.90 1.54
C ALA A 96 9.31 20.85 0.83
N ASP A 97 10.38 21.32 0.19
CA ASP A 97 11.60 20.61 -0.16
C ASP A 97 11.46 19.14 -0.61
N GLY A 98 10.58 18.88 -1.59
CA GLY A 98 10.43 17.57 -2.25
C GLY A 98 9.21 16.75 -1.81
N VAL A 99 8.36 17.26 -0.91
CA VAL A 99 7.09 16.61 -0.56
C VAL A 99 6.00 17.08 -1.54
N HIS A 100 5.30 16.13 -2.14
CA HIS A 100 4.14 16.38 -2.98
C HIS A 100 2.95 15.67 -2.33
N ASP A 101 1.95 16.43 -1.90
CA ASP A 101 0.72 15.91 -1.32
C ASP A 101 -0.49 16.30 -2.18
N ALA A 102 -1.68 15.81 -1.83
CA ALA A 102 -2.93 16.13 -2.52
C ALA A 102 -2.92 15.71 -4.00
N ALA A 103 -2.67 14.42 -4.25
CA ALA A 103 -2.64 13.86 -5.60
C ALA A 103 -4.00 14.00 -6.30
N SER A 104 -3.97 14.37 -7.58
CA SER A 104 -5.16 14.48 -8.42
C SER A 104 -5.85 13.11 -8.53
N LEU A 105 -7.18 13.09 -8.35
CA LEU A 105 -7.96 11.87 -8.58
C LEU A 105 -7.86 11.40 -10.04
N LYS A 106 -7.80 12.33 -11.00
CA LYS A 106 -7.63 12.00 -12.43
C LYS A 106 -6.26 11.39 -12.69
N GLY A 107 -5.20 11.98 -12.12
CA GLY A 107 -3.84 11.46 -12.21
C GLY A 107 -3.68 10.09 -11.54
N ALA A 108 -4.24 9.92 -10.35
CA ALA A 108 -4.21 8.63 -9.66
C ALA A 108 -4.89 7.51 -10.47
N LYS A 109 -6.01 7.80 -11.17
CA LYS A 109 -6.68 6.84 -12.06
C LYS A 109 -5.82 6.38 -13.25
N THR A 110 -4.81 7.14 -13.67
CA THR A 110 -3.91 6.70 -14.74
C THR A 110 -2.79 5.82 -14.23
N VAL A 111 -2.47 5.90 -12.94
CA VAL A 111 -1.36 5.18 -12.29
C VAL A 111 -1.83 3.87 -11.65
N PHE A 112 -3.00 3.87 -11.01
CA PHE A 112 -3.50 2.73 -10.25
C PHE A 112 -4.67 2.05 -10.96
N LYS A 113 -4.73 0.73 -10.84
CA LYS A 113 -5.89 -0.08 -11.27
C LYS A 113 -7.15 0.36 -10.51
N ALA A 114 -8.32 0.12 -11.11
CA ALA A 114 -9.61 0.52 -10.53
C ALA A 114 -9.82 -0.01 -9.10
N GLU A 115 -9.42 -1.26 -8.84
CA GLU A 115 -9.58 -1.90 -7.53
C GLU A 115 -8.74 -1.21 -6.44
N VAL A 116 -7.53 -0.76 -6.80
CA VAL A 116 -6.66 0.01 -5.90
C VAL A 116 -7.19 1.43 -5.73
N MET A 117 -7.63 2.06 -6.83
CA MET A 117 -8.24 3.40 -6.78
C MET A 117 -9.47 3.48 -5.89
N ASP A 118 -10.31 2.45 -5.89
CA ASP A 118 -11.48 2.39 -5.01
C ASP A 118 -11.11 2.19 -3.54
N SER A 119 -9.89 1.72 -3.28
CA SER A 119 -9.36 1.52 -1.94
C SER A 119 -8.61 2.72 -1.38
N ILE A 120 -8.22 3.67 -2.23
CA ILE A 120 -7.48 4.86 -1.81
C ILE A 120 -8.44 5.83 -1.12
N THR A 121 -8.03 6.29 0.07
CA THR A 121 -8.78 7.30 0.82
C THR A 121 -8.88 8.59 0.02
N ARG A 122 -10.06 9.21 0.04
CA ARG A 122 -10.29 10.54 -0.53
C ARG A 122 -10.31 11.54 0.61
N ARG A 123 -9.65 12.69 0.43
CA ARG A 123 -9.65 13.76 1.43
C ARG A 123 -9.92 15.12 0.77
N PRO A 124 -10.52 16.07 1.50
CA PRO A 124 -10.65 17.43 1.00
C PRO A 124 -9.26 18.06 0.79
N CYS A 125 -9.10 18.82 -0.28
CA CYS A 125 -7.90 19.62 -0.52
C CYS A 125 -7.84 20.76 0.49
N VAL A 126 -6.85 20.76 1.38
CA VAL A 126 -6.74 21.78 2.46
C VAL A 126 -6.01 23.04 1.98
N ARG A 127 -5.43 23.04 0.78
CA ARG A 127 -4.66 24.20 0.26
C ARG A 127 -5.52 25.41 -0.06
N ASP A 128 -6.79 25.18 -0.37
CA ASP A 128 -7.73 26.24 -0.72
C ASP A 128 -9.07 26.00 0.00
N PRO A 129 -9.31 26.74 1.11
CA PRO A 129 -10.55 26.66 1.90
C PRO A 129 -11.85 26.91 1.12
N TRP A 130 -11.75 27.54 -0.05
CA TRP A 130 -12.89 27.91 -0.89
C TRP A 130 -13.19 26.82 -1.92
N THR A 131 -12.24 25.92 -2.20
CA THR A 131 -12.46 24.78 -3.09
C THR A 131 -12.93 23.55 -2.33
N THR A 132 -13.99 22.91 -2.83
CA THR A 132 -14.47 21.60 -2.37
C THR A 132 -13.81 20.45 -3.15
N GLU A 133 -12.59 20.68 -3.66
CA GLU A 133 -11.86 19.71 -4.46
C GLU A 133 -11.46 18.51 -3.57
N TRP A 134 -11.85 17.31 -4.01
CA TRP A 134 -11.41 16.06 -3.39
C TRP A 134 -10.15 15.56 -4.08
N VAL A 135 -9.17 15.13 -3.28
CA VAL A 135 -7.90 14.60 -3.75
C VAL A 135 -7.70 13.17 -3.24
N ALA A 136 -6.88 12.40 -3.95
CA ALA A 136 -6.42 11.11 -3.47
C ALA A 136 -5.46 11.32 -2.30
N ASP A 137 -5.59 10.51 -1.24
CA ASP A 137 -4.66 10.53 -0.12
C ASP A 137 -3.37 9.79 -0.49
N ILE A 138 -2.60 10.41 -1.38
CA ILE A 138 -1.29 9.94 -1.80
C ILE A 138 -0.32 11.08 -1.55
N THR A 139 0.82 10.74 -0.97
CA THR A 139 1.91 11.67 -0.73
C THR A 139 3.19 11.07 -1.29
N LEU A 140 3.90 11.83 -2.11
CA LEU A 140 5.18 11.45 -2.68
C LEU A 140 6.28 12.32 -2.09
N PHE A 141 7.30 11.69 -1.52
CA PHE A 141 8.48 12.32 -0.96
C PHE A 141 9.65 12.06 -1.89
N LEU A 142 10.01 13.08 -2.67
CA LEU A 142 11.25 13.13 -3.43
C LEU A 142 12.39 13.43 -2.45
N GLN A 143 12.91 12.35 -1.85
CA GLN A 143 13.93 12.45 -0.82
C GLN A 143 15.20 13.14 -1.33
N LYS A 144 15.94 13.77 -0.42
CA LYS A 144 17.27 14.33 -0.67
C LYS A 144 18.32 13.53 0.11
N SER A 145 19.59 13.76 -0.21
CA SER A 145 20.77 13.26 0.52
C SER A 145 20.88 11.73 0.64
N GLU A 146 21.56 11.26 1.69
CA GLU A 146 21.86 9.86 1.98
C GLU A 146 20.64 8.94 2.05
N VAL A 147 19.49 9.47 2.46
CA VAL A 147 18.25 8.66 2.54
C VAL A 147 17.81 8.22 1.15
N ARG A 148 17.87 9.14 0.17
CA ARG A 148 17.60 8.83 -1.25
C ARG A 148 18.57 7.78 -1.80
N ASN A 149 19.85 7.85 -1.45
CA ASN A 149 20.85 6.90 -1.92
C ASN A 149 20.63 5.49 -1.35
N ARG A 150 20.10 5.38 -0.13
CA ARG A 150 19.86 4.09 0.55
C ARG A 150 18.50 3.49 0.25
N PHE A 151 17.46 4.33 0.17
CA PHE A 151 16.08 3.87 0.09
C PHE A 151 15.39 4.28 -1.21
N GLY A 152 15.77 5.40 -1.82
CA GLY A 152 15.08 6.01 -2.96
C GLY A 152 14.06 7.06 -2.52
N CYS A 153 13.10 7.37 -3.36
CA CYS A 153 11.95 8.20 -2.99
C CYS A 153 10.92 7.39 -2.22
N GLN A 154 10.05 8.04 -1.45
CA GLN A 154 8.99 7.36 -0.70
C GLN A 154 7.62 7.78 -1.22
N MET A 155 6.69 6.84 -1.36
CA MET A 155 5.29 7.09 -1.65
C MET A 155 4.42 6.50 -0.54
N ASP A 156 3.61 7.35 0.07
CA ASP A 156 2.60 6.98 1.06
C ASP A 156 1.22 7.00 0.40
N ILE A 157 0.45 5.92 0.58
CA ILE A 157 -0.90 5.74 0.07
C ILE A 157 -1.83 5.51 1.27
N GLY A 158 -2.80 6.40 1.48
CA GLY A 158 -3.88 6.24 2.44
C GLY A 158 -4.90 5.22 1.94
N ILE A 159 -5.21 4.24 2.78
CA ILE A 159 -6.13 3.14 2.48
C ILE A 159 -7.39 3.31 3.32
N ALA A 160 -8.55 3.26 2.65
CA ALA A 160 -9.85 3.40 3.28
C ALA A 160 -10.03 2.35 4.39
N LYS A 161 -10.69 2.73 5.49
CA LYS A 161 -10.82 1.92 6.70
C LYS A 161 -11.39 0.51 6.43
N GLU A 162 -12.35 0.40 5.52
CA GLU A 162 -13.01 -0.83 5.11
C GLU A 162 -12.12 -1.75 4.26
N LYS A 163 -11.00 -1.24 3.74
CA LYS A 163 -10.02 -2.00 2.95
C LYS A 163 -8.79 -2.41 3.75
N VAL A 164 -8.61 -1.92 4.97
CA VAL A 164 -7.41 -2.20 5.80
C VAL A 164 -7.19 -3.71 5.96
N ALA A 165 -8.22 -4.47 6.34
CA ALA A 165 -8.11 -5.92 6.52
C ALA A 165 -7.71 -6.65 5.22
N TYR A 166 -8.25 -6.21 4.07
CA TYR A 166 -7.93 -6.79 2.76
C TYR A 166 -6.44 -6.62 2.41
N TYR A 167 -5.90 -5.41 2.55
CA TYR A 167 -4.48 -5.15 2.23
C TYR A 167 -3.55 -5.77 3.26
N ALA A 168 -3.93 -5.80 4.55
CA ALA A 168 -3.16 -6.49 5.58
C ALA A 168 -2.99 -7.98 5.25
N LYS A 169 -4.08 -8.64 4.80
CA LYS A 169 -4.03 -10.03 4.34
C LYS A 169 -3.21 -10.20 3.07
N LYS A 170 -3.46 -9.38 2.05
CA LYS A 170 -2.84 -9.54 0.73
C LYS A 170 -1.35 -9.18 0.70
N LEU A 171 -0.93 -8.15 1.44
CA LEU A 171 0.47 -7.70 1.47
C LEU A 171 1.29 -8.36 2.57
N CYS A 172 0.70 -8.53 3.75
CA CYS A 172 1.43 -8.92 4.95
C CYS A 172 1.04 -10.32 5.47
N GLU A 173 0.10 -11.00 4.81
CA GLU A 173 -0.38 -12.34 5.18
C GLU A 173 -0.98 -12.42 6.60
N VAL A 174 -1.42 -11.29 7.15
CA VAL A 174 -2.03 -11.23 8.47
C VAL A 174 -3.54 -11.06 8.39
N ASP A 175 -4.24 -11.70 9.33
CA ASP A 175 -5.68 -11.52 9.49
C ASP A 175 -5.95 -10.40 10.50
N ILE A 176 -6.91 -9.53 10.19
CA ILE A 176 -7.36 -8.45 11.08
C ILE A 176 -8.73 -8.82 11.63
N GLU A 177 -8.85 -8.75 12.95
CA GLU A 177 -10.09 -8.93 13.69
C GLU A 177 -10.49 -7.60 14.31
N ILE A 178 -11.79 -7.29 14.34
CA ILE A 178 -12.33 -6.06 14.96
C ILE A 178 -13.20 -6.47 16.13
N ILE A 179 -12.91 -5.95 17.32
CA ILE A 179 -13.67 -6.15 18.56
C ILE A 179 -13.79 -4.78 19.23
N ASP A 180 -15.01 -4.34 19.52
CA ASP A 180 -15.28 -3.08 20.22
C ASP A 180 -14.54 -1.86 19.63
N GLU A 181 -14.63 -1.70 18.31
CA GLU A 181 -13.96 -0.62 17.54
C GLU A 181 -12.41 -0.68 17.55
N LEU A 182 -11.83 -1.73 18.12
CA LEU A 182 -10.38 -1.97 18.14
C LEU A 182 -9.99 -3.05 17.13
N ARG A 183 -8.87 -2.81 16.44
CA ARG A 183 -8.25 -3.76 15.53
C ARG A 183 -7.25 -4.62 16.27
N TYR A 184 -7.27 -5.91 15.96
CA TYR A 184 -6.31 -6.88 16.44
C TYR A 184 -5.71 -7.62 15.24
N ILE A 185 -4.39 -7.82 15.27
CA ILE A 185 -3.70 -8.70 14.34
C ILE A 185 -3.76 -10.11 14.90
N ARG A 186 -4.38 -11.02 14.16
CA ARG A 186 -4.54 -12.42 14.57
C ARG A 186 -3.42 -13.28 13.99
N TYR A 187 -2.78 -14.05 14.86
CA TYR A 187 -1.83 -15.07 14.47
C TYR A 187 -2.49 -16.46 14.36
N PRO A 188 -1.92 -17.38 13.58
CA PRO A 188 -2.48 -18.73 13.40
C PRO A 188 -2.65 -19.52 14.71
N ASN A 189 -1.82 -19.24 15.71
CA ASN A 189 -1.88 -19.88 17.03
C ASN A 189 -2.99 -19.31 17.95
N GLY A 190 -3.82 -18.39 17.45
CA GLY A 190 -4.89 -17.74 18.21
C GLY A 190 -4.43 -16.54 19.05
N SER A 191 -3.12 -16.26 19.12
CA SER A 191 -2.64 -15.04 19.77
C SER A 191 -3.01 -13.80 18.96
N LYS A 192 -3.14 -12.68 19.67
CA LYS A 192 -3.56 -11.39 19.10
C LYS A 192 -2.58 -10.30 19.51
N ILE A 193 -2.33 -9.38 18.59
CA ILE A 193 -1.60 -8.14 18.86
C ILE A 193 -2.54 -6.97 18.64
N GLU A 194 -2.75 -6.18 19.68
CA GLU A 194 -3.39 -4.87 19.58
C GLU A 194 -2.32 -3.83 19.18
N PRO A 195 -2.52 -3.05 18.10
CA PRO A 195 -1.66 -1.91 17.81
C PRO A 195 -1.77 -0.84 18.91
N ASP A 196 -0.70 -0.12 19.23
CA ASP A 196 -0.76 0.99 20.19
C ASP A 196 0.23 2.13 19.85
N PRO A 197 -0.25 3.30 19.39
CA PRO A 197 -1.57 3.53 18.78
C PRO A 197 -1.68 2.91 17.38
N SER A 198 -0.54 2.51 16.81
CA SER A 198 -0.46 1.89 15.48
C SER A 198 0.70 0.93 15.41
N ILE A 199 0.67 0.03 14.42
CA ILE A 199 1.74 -0.93 14.17
C ILE A 199 2.14 -0.89 12.70
N LYS A 200 3.44 -1.07 12.43
CA LYS A 200 4.01 -1.12 11.09
C LYS A 200 4.41 -2.55 10.72
N LEU A 201 3.71 -3.10 9.73
CA LEU A 201 4.00 -4.39 9.12
C LEU A 201 5.02 -4.22 7.99
N ARG A 202 6.02 -5.09 7.96
CA ARG A 202 7.14 -5.09 6.99
C ARG A 202 7.38 -6.51 6.47
N ALA A 203 8.47 -6.73 5.75
CA ALA A 203 8.80 -8.01 5.12
C ALA A 203 7.68 -8.48 4.16
N ILE A 204 7.27 -7.56 3.28
CA ILE A 204 6.25 -7.82 2.25
C ILE A 204 6.90 -8.64 1.13
N ARG A 205 6.13 -9.55 0.52
CA ARG A 205 6.63 -10.29 -0.64
C ARG A 205 6.55 -9.43 -1.92
N PRO A 206 7.59 -9.39 -2.77
CA PRO A 206 7.58 -8.57 -3.99
C PRO A 206 6.45 -8.93 -4.97
N ASP A 207 6.08 -10.21 -5.07
CA ASP A 207 4.97 -10.69 -5.92
C ASP A 207 3.61 -10.06 -5.51
N ALA A 208 3.37 -9.90 -4.20
CA ALA A 208 2.16 -9.26 -3.70
C ALA A 208 2.07 -7.77 -4.13
N ILE A 209 3.22 -7.07 -4.23
CA ILE A 209 3.27 -5.69 -4.72
C ILE A 209 2.89 -5.65 -6.21
N LEU A 210 3.42 -6.57 -7.01
CA LEU A 210 3.09 -6.68 -8.43
C LEU A 210 1.61 -7.03 -8.67
N GLU A 211 1.07 -8.00 -7.93
CA GLU A 211 -0.34 -8.41 -8.03
C GLU A 211 -1.27 -7.22 -7.78
N ILE A 212 -1.05 -6.54 -6.65
CA ILE A 212 -1.92 -5.47 -6.17
C ILE A 212 -1.76 -4.20 -6.98
N PHE A 213 -0.55 -3.65 -7.05
CA PHE A 213 -0.33 -2.32 -7.63
C PHE A 213 -0.10 -2.35 -9.13
N GLY A 214 0.17 -3.53 -9.71
CA GLY A 214 0.45 -3.68 -11.11
C GLY A 214 1.89 -3.32 -11.48
N LYS A 215 2.18 -3.48 -12.79
CA LYS A 215 3.55 -3.44 -13.31
C LYS A 215 4.21 -2.06 -13.15
N GLU A 216 3.49 -0.97 -13.38
CA GLU A 216 4.08 0.39 -13.32
C GLU A 216 4.65 0.70 -11.93
N ILE A 217 3.85 0.49 -10.88
CA ILE A 217 4.32 0.68 -9.50
C ILE A 217 5.40 -0.33 -9.14
N PHE A 218 5.25 -1.58 -9.56
CA PHE A 218 6.23 -2.62 -9.29
C PHE A 218 7.60 -2.34 -9.93
N ASP A 219 7.65 -1.84 -11.17
CA ASP A 219 8.90 -1.44 -11.84
C ASP A 219 9.57 -0.30 -11.06
N GLY A 220 8.78 0.68 -10.60
CA GLY A 220 9.24 1.77 -9.74
C GLY A 220 9.84 1.28 -8.43
N PHE A 221 9.10 0.42 -7.73
CA PHE A 221 9.53 -0.24 -6.50
C PHE A 221 10.80 -1.08 -6.70
N SER A 222 10.84 -1.90 -7.74
CA SER A 222 11.98 -2.78 -8.06
C SER A 222 13.24 -1.97 -8.38
N SER A 223 13.07 -0.76 -8.90
CA SER A 223 14.20 0.14 -9.18
C SER A 223 14.75 0.87 -7.95
N ALA A 224 14.11 0.75 -6.77
CA ALA A 224 14.55 1.42 -5.54
C ALA A 224 15.88 0.84 -5.00
N PRO A 225 16.80 1.69 -4.49
CA PRO A 225 18.09 1.23 -3.95
C PRO A 225 17.97 0.16 -2.86
N ILE A 226 17.02 0.30 -1.93
CA ILE A 226 16.77 -0.71 -0.88
C ILE A 226 16.45 -2.07 -1.49
N ARG A 227 15.61 -2.11 -2.53
CA ARG A 227 15.18 -3.36 -3.16
C ARG A 227 16.34 -4.05 -3.89
N ARG A 228 17.17 -3.29 -4.61
CA ARG A 228 18.38 -3.82 -5.25
C ARG A 228 19.34 -4.42 -4.23
N HIS A 229 19.54 -3.74 -3.10
CA HIS A 229 20.40 -4.25 -2.04
C HIS A 229 19.86 -5.53 -1.39
N GLU A 230 18.55 -5.65 -1.24
CA GLU A 230 17.91 -6.88 -0.74
C GLU A 230 17.98 -8.03 -1.74
N GLU A 231 17.96 -7.74 -3.05
CA GLU A 231 18.20 -8.71 -4.12
C GLU A 231 19.62 -9.26 -4.09
N GLU A 232 20.62 -8.39 -3.90
CA GLU A 232 22.02 -8.80 -3.72
C GLU A 232 22.20 -9.71 -2.49
N GLN A 233 21.38 -9.52 -1.46
CA GLN A 233 21.36 -10.36 -0.26
C GLN A 233 20.49 -11.63 -0.41
N ALA A 234 19.91 -11.89 -1.58
CA ALA A 234 19.00 -13.00 -1.83
C ALA A 234 17.82 -13.07 -0.83
N ARG A 235 17.25 -11.92 -0.45
CA ARG A 235 16.07 -11.89 0.43
C ARG A 235 14.78 -12.12 -0.36
N ASP A 236 13.97 -13.04 0.14
CA ASP A 236 12.63 -13.35 -0.41
C ASP A 236 11.58 -12.28 -0.07
N ARG A 237 11.83 -11.48 0.97
CA ARG A 237 10.93 -10.44 1.48
C ARG A 237 11.64 -9.10 1.58
N THR A 238 10.87 -8.03 1.42
CA THR A 238 11.39 -6.66 1.34
C THR A 238 10.93 -5.79 2.51
N ASP A 239 11.84 -4.97 3.02
CA ASP A 239 11.54 -3.83 3.90
C ASP A 239 11.32 -2.53 3.09
N GLY A 240 11.50 -2.58 1.77
CA GLY A 240 11.20 -1.51 0.81
C GLY A 240 9.71 -1.20 0.66
N ALA A 241 8.84 -2.01 1.27
CA ALA A 241 7.41 -1.79 1.34
C ALA A 241 6.92 -2.08 2.76
N SER A 242 5.88 -1.38 3.20
CA SER A 242 5.28 -1.59 4.51
C SER A 242 3.84 -1.12 4.57
N MET A 243 3.10 -1.62 5.55
CA MET A 243 1.75 -1.17 5.86
C MET A 243 1.67 -0.75 7.32
N THR A 244 1.11 0.43 7.60
CA THR A 244 0.83 0.91 8.95
C THR A 244 -0.66 0.81 9.21
N ILE A 245 -1.02 0.23 10.35
CA ILE A 245 -2.39 -0.02 10.78
C ILE A 245 -2.60 0.64 12.14
N SER A 246 -3.62 1.49 12.25
CA SER A 246 -4.08 2.05 13.53
C SER A 246 -4.87 1.02 14.34
N ASN A 247 -4.86 1.18 15.66
CA ASN A 247 -5.68 0.40 16.58
C ASN A 247 -7.18 0.67 16.45
N ARG A 248 -7.61 1.81 15.91
CA ARG A 248 -9.03 2.13 15.73
C ARG A 248 -9.55 1.63 14.38
N ASP A 249 -10.70 0.96 14.39
CA ASP A 249 -11.35 0.43 13.19
C ASP A 249 -11.85 1.52 12.23
N ARG A 250 -12.16 2.71 12.76
CA ARG A 250 -12.59 3.89 12.01
C ARG A 250 -11.46 4.63 11.31
N GLU A 251 -10.20 4.34 11.66
CA GLU A 251 -9.04 5.03 11.13
C GLU A 251 -8.51 4.34 9.88
N CYS A 252 -7.97 5.13 8.94
CA CYS A 252 -7.43 4.59 7.69
C CYS A 252 -6.14 3.79 7.91
N GLY A 253 -5.80 2.93 6.96
CA GLY A 253 -4.47 2.35 6.87
C GLY A 253 -3.55 3.22 6.03
N LYS A 254 -2.25 2.93 6.07
CA LYS A 254 -1.28 3.57 5.18
C LYS A 254 -0.31 2.55 4.61
N ILE A 255 -0.14 2.52 3.30
CA ILE A 255 0.90 1.74 2.64
C ILE A 255 2.04 2.67 2.25
N THR A 256 3.26 2.30 2.59
CA THR A 256 4.47 3.02 2.23
C THR A 256 5.30 2.17 1.29
N LEU A 257 5.65 2.72 0.13
CA LEU A 257 6.50 2.11 -0.88
C LEU A 257 7.73 2.98 -1.11
N TYR A 258 8.91 2.38 -1.20
CA TYR A 258 10.09 3.06 -1.72
C TYR A 258 10.20 2.85 -3.23
N ILE A 259 10.58 3.90 -3.96
CA ILE A 259 10.54 3.97 -5.42
C ILE A 259 11.86 4.55 -5.92
N GLY A 260 12.42 3.96 -6.99
CA GLY A 260 13.59 4.53 -7.65
C GLY A 260 13.29 5.90 -8.28
N ASP A 261 14.30 6.76 -8.30
CA ASP A 261 14.18 8.18 -8.66
C ASP A 261 13.42 8.43 -9.95
N TYR A 262 13.83 7.78 -11.05
CA TYR A 262 13.22 7.99 -12.36
C TYR A 262 11.71 7.75 -12.34
N HIS A 263 11.27 6.67 -11.68
CA HIS A 263 9.85 6.36 -11.55
C HIS A 263 9.15 7.33 -10.61
N ALA A 264 9.80 7.77 -9.53
CA ALA A 264 9.23 8.76 -8.62
C ALA A 264 8.95 10.09 -9.35
N PHE A 265 9.85 10.57 -10.20
CA PHE A 265 9.60 11.78 -11.00
C PHE A 265 8.46 11.60 -12.01
N ARG A 266 8.37 10.44 -12.68
CA ARG A 266 7.24 10.14 -13.57
C ARG A 266 5.90 10.08 -12.82
N LEU A 267 5.89 9.44 -11.66
CA LEU A 267 4.71 9.38 -10.79
C LEU A 267 4.33 10.77 -10.27
N ARG A 268 5.31 11.64 -9.97
CA ARG A 268 5.03 13.03 -9.62
C ARG A 268 4.25 13.72 -10.74
N ASP A 269 4.73 13.62 -11.98
CA ASP A 269 4.13 14.33 -13.10
C ASP A 269 2.72 13.82 -13.41
N ALA A 270 2.47 12.51 -13.23
CA ALA A 270 1.14 11.92 -13.38
C ALA A 270 0.19 12.28 -12.23
N LEU A 271 0.65 12.20 -10.98
CA LEU A 271 -0.19 12.39 -9.78
C LEU A 271 -0.44 13.86 -9.44
N TYR A 272 0.50 14.74 -9.80
CA TYR A 272 0.46 16.17 -9.48
C TYR A 272 0.64 17.00 -10.76
N PRO A 273 -0.29 16.89 -11.72
CA PRO A 273 -0.21 17.68 -12.94
C PRO A 273 -0.22 19.18 -12.59
N PRO A 274 0.48 20.03 -13.38
CA PRO A 274 0.37 21.47 -13.23
C PRO A 274 -1.10 21.87 -13.26
N ARG A 275 -1.53 22.71 -12.32
CA ARG A 275 -2.84 23.34 -12.44
C ARG A 275 -2.80 24.17 -13.72
N GLU A 276 -3.70 23.88 -14.66
CA GLU A 276 -3.96 24.80 -15.75
C GLU A 276 -4.30 26.12 -15.09
N MET A 277 -3.40 27.11 -15.22
CA MET A 277 -3.75 28.46 -14.85
C MET A 277 -4.83 28.83 -15.85
N GLU A 278 -6.09 28.76 -15.43
CA GLU A 278 -7.18 29.42 -16.14
C GLU A 278 -6.71 30.86 -16.31
N THR A 279 -6.24 31.16 -17.52
CA THR A 279 -5.99 32.52 -17.96
C THR A 279 -7.34 33.19 -17.84
N LEU A 280 -7.53 33.94 -16.75
CA LEU A 280 -8.59 34.91 -16.60
C LEU A 280 -8.47 35.86 -17.79
N THR A 281 -9.17 35.55 -18.87
CA THR A 281 -9.51 36.51 -19.91
C THR A 281 -10.42 37.50 -19.23
N VAL A 282 -9.82 38.59 -18.73
CA VAL A 282 -10.54 39.79 -18.36
C VAL A 282 -11.03 40.40 -19.67
N GLU A 283 -12.30 40.16 -20.00
CA GLU A 283 -13.05 40.94 -20.99
C GLU A 283 -13.50 42.28 -20.40
#